data_AF-R3HP35-F1
#
_entry.id   AF-R3HP35-F1
#
_cell.length_a   1.000
_cell.length_b   1.000
_cell.length_c   1.000
_cell.angle_alpha   90.00
_cell.angle_beta   90.00
_cell.angle_gamma   90.00
#
_symmetry.space_group_name_H-M   'P 1'
#
loop_
_entity.id
_entity.type
_entity.pdbx_description
1 polymer ?
#
loop_
_entity_poly.entity_id
_entity_poly.type
_entity_poly.pdbx_seq_one_letter_code
_entity_poly.pdbx_strand_id
1 'polypeptide(L)'
;KIGATTLANEIIFDDYRNIFGLYFHKADMRVITKKWLKANKQKLKTRNPTFHEFMLEKTLKERNAPMINEIEKYVHYSQIKQLPKEVNLTKFQKWFIRKGERFDYYMDYLHMLEELNTPLNNDSVLYPENLQVAHDNAMNTLNLLKSEIEEKQYQERKNQIKALEAEIDDLLFLTPHSLQEIIQEGSILRHCVGSQHYIERHTQGKTTIVFIRRKEKPDMPYFTLEYRNQQVIQIQGKCNRQEVPKKIKQAVRQWQENLQHALSS
;
A
#
# COMPACT_ATOMS: atom_id res chain seq x y z
N LYS A 1 -23.37 -8.68 46.79
CA LYS A 1 -23.64 -8.52 45.32
C LYS A 1 -22.86 -7.31 44.80
N ILE A 2 -22.32 -7.37 43.57
CA ILE A 2 -21.58 -6.25 42.95
C ILE A 2 -22.55 -5.18 42.43
N GLY A 3 -23.79 -5.54 42.07
CA GLY A 3 -24.83 -4.58 41.68
C GLY A 3 -24.64 -3.95 40.30
N ALA A 4 -23.66 -4.42 39.52
CA ALA A 4 -23.39 -3.95 38.16
C ALA A 4 -24.28 -4.67 37.14
N THR A 5 -25.55 -4.27 37.06
CA THR A 5 -26.56 -4.90 36.20
C THR A 5 -26.24 -4.75 34.71
N THR A 6 -25.64 -3.63 34.30
CA THR A 6 -25.26 -3.37 32.90
C THR A 6 -24.22 -4.38 32.42
N LEU A 7 -23.09 -4.46 33.14
CA LEU A 7 -22.03 -5.43 32.82
C LEU A 7 -22.53 -6.87 32.93
N ALA A 8 -23.39 -7.19 33.90
CA ALA A 8 -23.97 -8.53 34.02
C ALA A 8 -24.81 -8.90 32.79
N ASN A 9 -25.62 -7.97 32.27
CA ASN A 9 -26.38 -8.19 31.05
C ASN A 9 -25.46 -8.39 29.84
N GLU A 10 -24.40 -7.60 29.70
CA GLU A 10 -23.43 -7.75 28.60
C GLU A 10 -22.63 -9.06 28.66
N ILE A 11 -22.47 -9.65 29.84
CA ILE A 11 -21.85 -10.98 30.01
C ILE A 11 -22.83 -12.10 29.67
N ILE A 12 -24.11 -11.95 30.04
CA ILE A 12 -25.14 -12.98 29.82
C ILE A 12 -25.55 -13.05 28.35
N PHE A 13 -25.69 -11.88 27.71
CA PHE A 13 -26.08 -11.76 26.31
C PHE A 13 -24.84 -11.43 25.47
N ASP A 14 -24.18 -12.46 24.97
CA ASP A 14 -23.03 -12.36 24.07
C ASP A 14 -23.48 -11.82 22.70
N ASP A 15 -23.49 -10.50 22.61
CA ASP A 15 -23.95 -9.74 21.45
C ASP A 15 -22.99 -8.60 21.14
N TYR A 16 -23.20 -7.93 20.01
CA TYR A 16 -22.32 -6.91 19.48
C TYR A 16 -22.83 -5.50 19.80
N ARG A 17 -21.88 -4.60 20.02
CA ARG A 17 -22.09 -3.16 20.13
C ARG A 17 -21.62 -2.51 18.84
N ASN A 18 -22.50 -1.74 18.22
CA ASN A 18 -22.09 -0.84 17.15
C ASN A 18 -21.39 0.38 17.77
N ILE A 19 -20.15 0.63 17.35
CA ILE A 19 -19.37 1.82 17.68
C ILE A 19 -18.95 2.42 16.35
N PHE A 20 -19.57 3.54 16.01
CA PHE A 20 -19.27 4.31 14.80
C PHE A 20 -19.24 3.46 13.51
N GLY A 21 -20.23 2.58 13.34
CA GLY A 21 -20.35 1.72 12.15
C GLY A 21 -19.60 0.39 12.22
N LEU A 22 -18.80 0.16 13.27
CA LEU A 22 -18.08 -1.09 13.51
C LEU A 22 -18.72 -1.91 14.64
N TYR A 23 -18.70 -3.23 14.54
CA TYR A 23 -19.29 -4.13 15.53
C TYR A 23 -18.22 -4.78 16.41
N PHE A 24 -18.36 -4.64 17.73
CA PHE A 24 -17.47 -5.20 18.73
C PHE A 24 -18.24 -6.02 19.75
N HIS A 25 -17.69 -7.12 20.26
CA HIS A 25 -18.31 -7.86 21.37
C HIS A 25 -18.55 -6.94 22.57
N LYS A 26 -19.74 -7.02 23.18
CA LYS A 26 -20.09 -6.22 24.36
C LYS A 26 -19.22 -6.53 25.57
N ALA A 27 -18.71 -7.76 25.70
CA ALA A 27 -17.86 -8.18 26.81
C ALA A 27 -16.70 -9.06 26.33
N ASP A 28 -15.51 -8.89 26.92
CA ASP A 28 -14.36 -9.77 26.68
C ASP A 28 -14.11 -10.67 27.91
N MET A 29 -14.56 -11.92 27.82
CA MET A 29 -14.46 -12.89 28.90
C MET A 29 -13.02 -13.29 29.24
N ARG A 30 -12.04 -13.00 28.38
CA ARG A 30 -10.61 -13.18 28.68
C ARG A 30 -10.12 -12.13 29.69
N VAL A 31 -10.76 -10.96 29.72
CA VAL A 31 -10.45 -9.86 30.63
C VAL A 31 -11.28 -9.95 31.91
N ILE A 32 -12.56 -10.28 31.81
CA ILE A 32 -13.52 -10.31 32.92
C ILE A 32 -13.32 -11.59 33.77
N THR A 33 -12.22 -11.62 34.52
CA THR A 33 -11.94 -12.69 35.47
C THR A 33 -12.50 -12.37 36.86
N LYS A 34 -12.62 -13.38 37.72
CA LYS A 34 -12.98 -13.20 39.14
C LYS A 34 -12.05 -12.20 39.84
N LYS A 35 -10.75 -12.21 39.52
CA LYS A 35 -9.76 -11.26 40.04
C LYS A 35 -10.05 -9.83 39.57
N TRP A 36 -10.33 -9.65 38.29
CA TRP A 36 -10.69 -8.36 37.71
C TRP A 36 -11.97 -7.78 38.32
N LEU A 37 -13.02 -8.59 38.48
CA LEU A 37 -14.28 -8.16 39.10
C LEU A 37 -14.08 -7.72 40.55
N LYS A 38 -13.25 -8.44 41.31
CA LYS A 38 -12.91 -8.06 42.70
C LYS A 38 -12.14 -6.74 42.74
N ALA A 39 -11.14 -6.57 41.88
CA ALA A 39 -10.32 -5.36 41.84
C ALA A 39 -11.12 -4.11 41.47
N ASN A 40 -12.15 -4.24 40.62
CA ASN A 40 -12.92 -3.11 40.09
C ASN A 40 -14.31 -2.94 40.74
N LYS A 41 -14.62 -3.75 41.77
CA LYS A 41 -15.95 -3.86 42.39
C LYS A 41 -16.59 -2.51 42.74
N GLN A 42 -15.85 -1.60 43.38
CA GLN A 42 -16.41 -0.32 43.83
C GLN A 42 -16.81 0.59 42.66
N LYS A 43 -15.97 0.66 41.62
CA LYS A 43 -16.25 1.45 40.41
C LYS A 43 -17.46 0.90 39.66
N LEU A 44 -17.52 -0.43 39.50
CA LEU A 44 -18.63 -1.12 38.86
C LEU A 44 -19.96 -0.91 39.61
N LYS A 45 -19.94 -0.94 40.95
CA LYS A 45 -21.13 -0.72 41.77
C LYS A 45 -21.63 0.73 41.71
N THR A 46 -20.71 1.70 41.71
CA THR A 46 -21.06 3.11 41.84
C THR A 46 -21.55 3.70 40.52
N ARG A 47 -20.89 3.38 39.41
CA ARG A 47 -21.19 3.96 38.09
C ARG A 47 -22.04 3.06 37.19
N ASN A 48 -22.08 1.75 37.47
CA ASN A 48 -22.74 0.75 36.64
C ASN A 48 -22.44 0.87 35.11
N PRO A 49 -21.17 1.03 34.70
CA PRO A 49 -20.82 1.25 33.30
C PRO A 49 -20.95 -0.04 32.48
N THR A 50 -21.02 0.12 31.16
CA THR A 50 -20.75 -0.95 30.21
C THR A 50 -19.28 -1.39 30.30
N PHE A 51 -18.98 -2.60 29.82
CA PHE A 51 -17.61 -3.08 29.73
C PHE A 51 -16.75 -2.15 28.85
N HIS A 52 -17.28 -1.72 27.71
CA HIS A 52 -16.60 -0.80 26.80
C HIS A 52 -16.26 0.53 27.46
N GLU A 53 -17.23 1.22 28.08
CA GLU A 53 -16.98 2.50 28.78
C GLU A 53 -15.92 2.35 29.87
N PHE A 54 -16.01 1.28 30.67
CA PHE A 54 -15.05 1.01 31.72
C PHE A 54 -13.64 0.81 31.15
N MET A 55 -13.52 0.01 30.09
CA MET A 55 -12.24 -0.29 29.46
C MET A 55 -11.66 0.91 28.74
N LEU A 56 -12.50 1.71 28.08
CA LEU A 56 -12.10 2.94 27.41
C LEU A 56 -11.55 3.95 28.41
N GLU A 57 -12.26 4.22 29.50
CA GLU A 57 -11.79 5.10 30.57
C GLU A 57 -10.45 4.60 31.15
N LYS A 58 -10.34 3.29 31.37
CA LYS A 58 -9.10 2.69 31.88
C LYS A 58 -7.93 2.88 30.91
N THR A 59 -8.12 2.58 29.63
CA THR A 59 -7.07 2.67 28.61
C THR A 59 -6.64 4.13 28.34
N LEU A 60 -7.56 5.08 28.39
CA LEU A 60 -7.24 6.51 28.32
C LEU A 60 -6.39 6.95 29.53
N LYS A 61 -6.75 6.51 30.74
CA LYS A 61 -6.00 6.79 31.97
C LYS A 61 -4.60 6.18 31.98
N GLU A 62 -4.42 5.00 31.41
CA GLU A 62 -3.08 4.38 31.24
C GLU A 62 -2.14 5.24 30.39
N ARG A 63 -2.68 6.09 29.52
CA ARG A 63 -1.95 7.07 28.70
C ARG A 63 -2.07 8.51 29.23
N ASN A 64 -2.39 8.68 30.52
CA ASN A 64 -2.52 9.97 31.19
C ASN A 64 -3.54 10.94 30.55
N ALA A 65 -4.59 10.40 29.93
CA ALA A 65 -5.63 11.20 29.30
C ALA A 65 -6.99 11.03 30.01
N PRO A 66 -7.73 12.12 30.26
CA PRO A 66 -9.12 12.01 30.69
C PRO A 66 -10.00 11.53 29.54
N MET A 67 -11.10 10.89 29.90
CA MET A 67 -12.16 10.56 28.95
C MET A 67 -13.03 11.79 28.69
N ILE A 68 -13.14 12.19 27.43
CA ILE A 68 -14.03 13.27 26.99
C ILE A 68 -15.41 12.69 26.76
N ASN A 69 -16.46 13.45 27.14
CA ASN A 69 -17.84 13.02 26.95
C ASN A 69 -18.10 12.64 25.48
N GLU A 70 -18.88 11.58 25.27
CA GLU A 70 -19.31 11.05 23.98
C GLU A 70 -18.28 10.26 23.16
N ILE A 71 -16.99 10.27 23.54
CA ILE A 71 -15.96 9.53 22.79
C ILE A 71 -16.28 8.03 22.65
N GLU A 72 -16.97 7.45 23.63
CA GLU A 72 -17.38 6.04 23.64
C GLU A 72 -18.28 5.65 22.47
N LYS A 73 -18.95 6.62 21.83
CA LYS A 73 -19.79 6.42 20.63
C LYS A 73 -18.95 6.33 19.34
N TYR A 74 -17.75 6.92 19.36
CA TYR A 74 -16.89 7.10 18.19
C TYR A 74 -15.75 6.09 18.15
N VAL A 75 -15.20 5.71 19.31
CA VAL A 75 -13.98 4.89 19.40
C VAL A 75 -14.15 3.75 20.39
N HIS A 76 -13.74 2.54 19.98
CA HIS A 76 -13.67 1.36 20.83
C HIS A 76 -12.38 1.37 21.69
N TYR A 77 -12.43 0.83 22.92
CA TYR A 77 -11.26 0.84 23.80
C TYR A 77 -10.01 0.16 23.20
N SER A 78 -10.19 -0.83 22.33
CA SER A 78 -9.07 -1.51 21.67
C SER A 78 -8.35 -0.64 20.64
N GLN A 79 -9.05 0.33 20.05
CA GLN A 79 -8.51 1.25 19.05
C GLN A 79 -7.54 2.27 19.67
N ILE A 80 -7.78 2.69 20.92
CA ILE A 80 -6.86 3.59 21.65
C ILE A 80 -5.46 2.97 21.81
N LYS A 81 -5.37 1.65 21.85
CA LYS A 81 -4.09 0.92 21.96
C LYS A 81 -3.32 0.89 20.63
N GLN A 82 -3.99 1.10 19.51
CA GLN A 82 -3.39 1.12 18.17
C GLN A 82 -2.78 2.48 17.84
N LEU A 83 -3.28 3.55 18.46
CA LEU A 83 -2.77 4.90 18.25
C LEU A 83 -1.30 5.02 18.67
N PRO A 84 -0.42 5.59 17.83
CA PRO A 84 0.97 5.89 18.18
C PRO A 84 1.10 6.70 19.48
N LYS A 85 2.24 6.59 20.16
CA LYS A 85 2.44 7.25 21.48
C LYS A 85 2.45 8.78 21.37
N GLU A 86 2.90 9.26 20.22
CA GLU A 86 2.99 10.66 19.79
C GLU A 86 1.61 11.31 19.70
N VAL A 87 0.56 10.51 19.44
CA VAL A 87 -0.82 11.01 19.43
C VAL A 87 -1.24 11.42 20.84
N ASN A 88 -1.45 12.72 21.03
CA ASN A 88 -2.06 13.25 22.23
C ASN A 88 -3.55 12.88 22.30
N LEU A 89 -3.92 12.00 23.22
CA LEU A 89 -5.29 11.48 23.30
C LEU A 89 -6.33 12.53 23.66
N THR A 90 -5.97 13.62 24.35
CA THR A 90 -6.94 14.70 24.63
C THR A 90 -7.27 15.47 23.37
N LYS A 91 -6.26 15.78 22.53
CA LYS A 91 -6.46 16.45 21.25
C LYS A 91 -7.17 15.54 20.25
N PHE A 92 -6.74 14.28 20.15
CA PHE A 92 -7.39 13.27 19.32
C PHE A 92 -8.88 13.16 19.63
N GLN A 93 -9.27 12.99 20.90
CA GLN A 93 -10.67 12.87 21.28
C GLN A 93 -11.50 14.08 20.81
N LYS A 94 -11.02 15.31 21.07
CA LYS A 94 -11.71 16.55 20.64
C LYS A 94 -11.85 16.62 19.13
N TRP A 95 -10.76 16.34 18.41
CA TRP A 95 -10.73 16.38 16.96
C TRP A 95 -11.65 15.31 16.35
N PHE A 96 -11.56 14.08 16.84
CA PHE A 96 -12.29 12.92 16.30
C PHE A 96 -13.80 13.05 16.50
N ILE A 97 -14.25 13.50 17.69
CA ILE A 97 -15.67 13.79 17.94
C ILE A 97 -16.18 14.91 17.01
N ARG A 98 -15.37 15.98 16.84
CA ARG A 98 -15.75 17.13 16.01
C ARG A 98 -15.84 16.78 14.52
N LYS A 99 -14.94 15.94 14.02
CA LYS A 99 -14.86 15.60 12.60
C LYS A 99 -15.73 14.41 12.21
N GLY A 100 -15.91 13.44 13.11
CA GLY A 100 -16.68 12.23 12.81
C GLY A 100 -16.03 11.38 11.72
N GLU A 101 -14.70 11.30 11.72
CA GLU A 101 -13.95 10.50 10.74
C GLU A 101 -14.01 9.00 11.10
N ARG A 102 -13.82 8.13 10.11
CA ARG A 102 -13.64 6.71 10.41
C ARG A 102 -12.26 6.44 11.00
N PHE A 103 -12.20 5.61 12.03
CA PHE A 103 -10.95 5.31 12.73
C PHE A 103 -9.91 4.62 11.84
N ASP A 104 -10.35 3.68 11.00
CA ASP A 104 -9.50 2.97 10.05
C ASP A 104 -8.88 3.91 9.01
N TYR A 105 -9.65 4.88 8.51
CA TYR A 105 -9.16 5.88 7.57
C TYR A 105 -8.12 6.81 8.20
N TYR A 106 -8.30 7.19 9.47
CA TYR A 106 -7.29 7.94 10.21
C TYR A 106 -6.02 7.13 10.46
N MET A 107 -6.15 5.85 10.81
CA MET A 107 -4.99 4.96 10.98
C MET A 107 -4.21 4.77 9.68
N ASP A 108 -4.89 4.59 8.56
CA ASP A 108 -4.26 4.50 7.23
C ASP A 108 -3.42 5.74 6.92
N TYR A 109 -3.97 6.92 7.20
CA TYR A 109 -3.23 8.18 7.10
C TYR A 109 -1.99 8.23 8.01
N LEU A 110 -2.10 7.80 9.28
CA LEU A 110 -0.94 7.77 10.18
C LEU A 110 0.15 6.81 9.69
N HIS A 111 -0.22 5.67 9.09
CA HIS A 111 0.75 4.76 8.47
C HIS A 111 1.43 5.37 7.24
N MET A 112 0.70 6.14 6.42
CA MET A 112 1.31 6.87 5.30
C MET A 112 2.33 7.91 5.79
N LEU A 113 2.04 8.61 6.90
CA LEU A 113 2.99 9.55 7.50
C LEU A 113 4.26 8.83 7.99
N GLU A 114 4.11 7.64 8.58
CA GLU A 114 5.23 6.81 9.01
C GLU A 114 6.08 6.36 7.80
N GLU A 115 5.45 5.92 6.72
CA GLU A 115 6.13 5.53 5.46
C GLU A 115 6.87 6.72 4.83
N LEU A 116 6.30 7.92 4.90
CA LEU A 116 6.93 9.17 4.49
C LEU A 116 8.01 9.68 5.46
N ASN A 117 8.28 8.98 6.56
CA ASN A 117 9.14 9.44 7.65
C ASN A 117 8.77 10.84 8.16
N THR A 118 7.49 11.19 8.13
CA THR A 118 6.99 12.49 8.58
C THR A 118 6.94 12.53 10.12
N PRO A 119 7.61 13.50 10.76
CA PRO A 119 7.59 13.61 12.21
C PRO A 119 6.17 13.83 12.76
N LEU A 120 5.74 12.95 13.67
CA LEU A 120 4.45 13.03 14.36
C LEU A 120 4.48 14.02 15.55
N ASN A 121 5.02 15.22 15.34
CA ASN A 121 5.18 16.24 16.39
C ASN A 121 4.34 17.52 16.16
N ASN A 122 3.69 17.62 15.00
CA ASN A 122 2.88 18.77 14.62
C ASN A 122 1.38 18.44 14.69
N ASP A 123 0.64 19.21 15.49
CA ASP A 123 -0.81 19.04 15.64
C ASP A 123 -1.56 19.16 14.30
N SER A 124 -1.15 20.05 13.40
CA SER A 124 -1.82 20.22 12.10
C SER A 124 -1.65 19.02 11.17
N VAL A 125 -0.58 18.25 11.38
CA VAL A 125 -0.32 16.99 10.69
C VAL A 125 -1.10 15.86 11.36
N LEU A 126 -1.04 15.76 12.69
CA LEU A 126 -1.74 14.70 13.43
C LEU A 126 -3.27 14.84 13.42
N TYR A 127 -3.79 16.06 13.32
CA TYR A 127 -5.20 16.38 13.45
C TYR A 127 -5.64 17.31 12.30
N PRO A 128 -5.58 16.84 11.04
CA PRO A 128 -5.84 17.67 9.88
C PRO A 128 -7.27 18.21 9.89
N GLU A 129 -7.46 19.43 9.36
CA GLU A 129 -8.79 20.02 9.27
C GLU A 129 -9.69 19.28 8.26
N ASN A 130 -9.08 18.69 7.24
CA ASN A 130 -9.72 17.77 6.29
C ASN A 130 -8.83 16.52 6.15
N LEU A 131 -9.28 15.41 6.73
CA LEU A 131 -8.52 14.15 6.72
C LEU A 131 -8.38 13.58 5.30
N GLN A 132 -9.43 13.68 4.49
CA GLN A 132 -9.42 13.18 3.11
C GLN A 132 -8.35 13.88 2.27
N VAL A 133 -8.28 15.21 2.34
CA VAL A 133 -7.25 15.98 1.62
C VAL A 133 -5.85 15.63 2.11
N ALA A 134 -5.66 15.46 3.43
CA ALA A 134 -4.38 15.08 3.99
C ALA A 134 -3.94 13.67 3.55
N HIS A 135 -4.87 12.73 3.50
CA HIS A 135 -4.67 11.37 3.01
C HIS A 135 -4.32 11.35 1.53
N ASP A 136 -5.12 12.00 0.68
CA ASP A 136 -4.88 12.08 -0.77
C ASP A 136 -3.51 12.70 -1.07
N ASN A 137 -3.11 13.74 -0.33
CA ASN A 137 -1.79 14.35 -0.46
C ASN A 137 -0.67 13.38 -0.07
N ALA A 138 -0.79 12.68 1.06
CA ALA A 138 0.20 11.71 1.51
C ALA A 138 0.35 10.54 0.51
N MET A 139 -0.78 10.01 0.01
CA MET A 139 -0.80 8.97 -1.01
C MET A 139 -0.13 9.43 -2.32
N ASN A 140 -0.40 10.65 -2.76
CA ASN A 140 0.25 11.22 -3.93
C ASN A 140 1.77 11.37 -3.73
N THR A 141 2.21 11.83 -2.56
CA THR A 141 3.64 11.93 -2.24
C THR A 141 4.31 10.55 -2.24
N LEU A 142 3.68 9.52 -1.66
CA LEU A 142 4.19 8.15 -1.67
C LEU A 142 4.31 7.60 -3.10
N ASN A 143 3.31 7.82 -3.94
CA ASN A 143 3.33 7.40 -5.33
C ASN A 143 4.46 8.09 -6.12
N LEU A 144 4.69 9.38 -5.89
CA LEU A 144 5.78 10.12 -6.51
C LEU A 144 7.15 9.59 -6.07
N LEU A 145 7.36 9.41 -4.76
CA LEU A 145 8.61 8.85 -4.23
C LEU A 145 8.86 7.44 -4.77
N LYS A 146 7.83 6.60 -4.82
CA LYS A 146 7.93 5.25 -5.40
C LYS A 146 8.34 5.32 -6.87
N SER A 147 7.69 6.18 -7.67
CA SER A 147 8.05 6.38 -9.07
C SER A 147 9.48 6.90 -9.25
N GLU A 148 9.94 7.81 -8.41
CA GLU A 148 11.31 8.34 -8.45
C GLU A 148 12.35 7.28 -8.09
N ILE A 149 12.07 6.47 -7.06
CA ILE A 149 12.92 5.35 -6.65
C ILE A 149 12.99 4.30 -7.77
N GLU A 150 11.84 3.93 -8.33
CA GLU A 150 11.77 2.97 -9.44
C GLU A 150 12.52 3.48 -10.67
N GLU A 151 12.38 4.77 -11.03
CA GLU A 151 13.09 5.36 -12.16
C GLU A 151 14.60 5.47 -11.88
N LYS A 152 15.01 5.81 -10.65
CA LYS A 152 16.44 5.82 -10.28
C LYS A 152 17.06 4.43 -10.32
N GLN A 153 16.38 3.42 -9.78
CA GLN A 153 16.79 2.01 -9.90
C GLN A 153 16.87 1.61 -11.38
N TYR A 154 15.94 2.12 -12.18
CA TYR A 154 15.92 1.86 -13.60
C TYR A 154 17.11 2.48 -14.35
N GLN A 155 17.62 3.66 -13.95
CA GLN A 155 18.80 4.26 -14.60
C GLN A 155 20.05 3.37 -14.50
N GLU A 156 20.28 2.72 -13.36
CA GLU A 156 21.39 1.76 -13.23
C GLU A 156 21.16 0.53 -14.11
N ARG A 157 19.92 0.01 -14.12
CA ARG A 157 19.54 -1.12 -14.97
C ARG A 157 19.67 -0.79 -16.45
N LYS A 158 19.29 0.41 -16.87
CA LYS A 158 19.35 0.91 -18.24
C LYS A 158 20.76 0.80 -18.82
N ASN A 159 21.77 1.19 -18.04
CA ASN A 159 23.16 1.06 -18.45
C ASN A 159 23.58 -0.41 -18.68
N GLN A 160 23.07 -1.34 -17.87
CA GLN A 160 23.34 -2.78 -18.02
C GLN A 160 22.67 -3.37 -19.26
N ILE A 161 21.42 -2.97 -19.53
CA ILE A 161 20.65 -3.52 -20.66
C ILE A 161 20.96 -2.82 -21.97
N LYS A 162 21.63 -1.67 -21.98
CA LYS A 162 22.03 -0.96 -23.20
C LYS A 162 22.84 -1.83 -24.17
N ALA A 163 23.61 -2.80 -23.66
CA ALA A 163 24.33 -3.78 -24.48
C ALA A 163 23.41 -4.67 -25.33
N LEU A 164 22.10 -4.72 -25.03
CA LEU A 164 21.09 -5.43 -25.80
C LEU A 164 20.61 -4.64 -27.02
N GLU A 165 20.98 -3.37 -27.14
CA GLU A 165 20.63 -2.55 -28.29
C GLU A 165 21.49 -2.93 -29.50
N ALA A 166 20.83 -3.10 -30.65
CA ALA A 166 21.50 -3.48 -31.87
C ALA A 166 20.69 -3.10 -33.11
N GLU A 167 21.39 -2.93 -34.21
CA GLU A 167 20.80 -2.81 -35.53
C GLU A 167 21.06 -4.11 -36.30
N ILE A 168 20.01 -4.72 -36.84
CA ILE A 168 20.10 -5.93 -37.66
C ILE A 168 19.15 -5.78 -38.84
N ASP A 169 19.73 -5.79 -40.04
CA ASP A 169 19.02 -5.51 -41.28
C ASP A 169 18.22 -4.18 -41.18
N ASP A 170 16.91 -4.23 -41.41
CA ASP A 170 16.00 -3.09 -41.35
C ASP A 170 15.31 -2.94 -39.97
N LEU A 171 15.81 -3.63 -38.94
CA LEU A 171 15.23 -3.65 -37.61
C LEU A 171 16.20 -3.07 -36.57
N LEU A 172 15.62 -2.36 -35.61
CA LEU A 172 16.31 -1.84 -34.44
C LEU A 172 15.79 -2.58 -33.22
N PHE A 173 16.72 -3.05 -32.39
CA PHE A 173 16.48 -3.57 -31.06
C PHE A 173 16.85 -2.48 -30.07
N LEU A 174 15.87 -1.96 -29.34
CA LEU A 174 16.02 -0.83 -28.42
C LEU A 174 15.60 -1.23 -27.03
N THR A 175 16.29 -0.71 -26.01
CA THR A 175 15.84 -0.87 -24.62
C THR A 175 15.01 0.34 -24.20
N PRO A 176 14.02 0.17 -23.29
CA PRO A 176 13.21 1.31 -22.84
C PRO A 176 14.09 2.37 -22.17
N HIS A 177 13.85 3.64 -22.44
CA HIS A 177 14.63 4.73 -21.82
C HIS A 177 14.09 5.11 -20.44
N SER A 178 12.82 4.80 -20.17
CA SER A 178 12.11 4.96 -18.90
C SER A 178 11.08 3.86 -18.73
N LEU A 179 10.60 3.64 -17.50
CA LEU A 179 9.51 2.70 -17.24
C LEU A 179 8.19 3.13 -17.93
N GLN A 180 8.02 4.43 -18.17
CA GLN A 180 6.86 4.98 -18.84
C GLN A 180 6.75 4.52 -20.31
N GLU A 181 7.89 4.31 -21.00
CA GLU A 181 7.88 3.79 -22.37
C GLU A 181 7.29 2.37 -22.43
N ILE A 182 7.53 1.54 -21.42
CA ILE A 182 6.96 0.18 -21.35
C ILE A 182 5.43 0.24 -21.20
N ILE A 183 4.93 1.17 -20.38
CA ILE A 183 3.50 1.41 -20.20
C ILE A 183 2.86 1.86 -21.52
N GLN A 184 3.47 2.84 -22.18
CA GLN A 184 2.99 3.37 -23.47
C GLN A 184 3.02 2.30 -24.56
N GLU A 185 4.09 1.51 -24.64
CA GLU A 185 4.24 0.41 -25.58
C GLU A 185 3.11 -0.61 -25.42
N GLY A 186 2.89 -1.09 -24.20
CA GLY A 186 1.83 -2.06 -23.89
C GLY A 186 0.43 -1.51 -24.19
N SER A 187 0.21 -0.22 -23.96
CA SER A 187 -1.05 0.46 -24.31
C SER A 187 -1.27 0.54 -25.82
N ILE A 188 -0.26 0.98 -26.59
CA ILE A 188 -0.36 1.15 -28.05
C ILE A 188 -0.54 -0.20 -28.75
N LEU A 189 0.28 -1.20 -28.37
CA LEU A 189 0.20 -2.54 -28.93
C LEU A 189 -0.93 -3.37 -28.30
N ARG A 190 -1.59 -2.86 -27.25
CA ARG A 190 -2.71 -3.49 -26.53
C ARG A 190 -2.36 -4.90 -26.02
N HIS A 191 -1.19 -5.05 -25.40
CA HIS A 191 -0.80 -6.29 -24.73
C HIS A 191 -0.11 -6.03 -23.39
N CYS A 192 0.06 -7.10 -22.62
CA CYS A 192 0.28 -7.06 -21.17
C CYS A 192 1.68 -6.58 -20.73
N VAL A 193 2.58 -6.23 -21.65
CA VAL A 193 3.94 -5.78 -21.27
C VAL A 193 3.94 -4.51 -20.43
N GLY A 194 2.91 -3.66 -20.57
CA GLY A 194 2.73 -2.44 -19.77
C GLY A 194 2.11 -2.67 -18.39
N SER A 195 1.87 -3.92 -17.98
CA SER A 195 1.30 -4.20 -16.65
C SER A 195 2.35 -4.05 -15.55
N GLN A 196 1.89 -3.70 -14.34
CA GLN A 196 2.74 -3.49 -13.17
C GLN A 196 3.68 -4.68 -12.90
N HIS A 197 3.20 -5.91 -13.08
CA HIS A 197 4.02 -7.11 -12.88
C HIS A 197 5.23 -7.19 -13.82
N TYR A 198 5.07 -6.77 -15.07
CA TYR A 198 6.15 -6.76 -16.06
C TYR A 198 7.14 -5.64 -15.79
N ILE A 199 6.65 -4.46 -15.40
CA ILE A 199 7.48 -3.31 -15.02
C ILE A 199 8.37 -3.68 -13.83
N GLU A 200 7.80 -4.19 -12.74
CA GLU A 200 8.56 -4.57 -11.54
C GLU A 200 9.64 -5.63 -11.84
N ARG A 201 9.29 -6.66 -12.64
CA ARG A 201 10.25 -7.69 -13.03
C ARG A 201 11.34 -7.17 -13.96
N HIS A 202 11.00 -6.21 -14.82
CA HIS A 202 11.94 -5.54 -15.70
C HIS A 202 12.95 -4.71 -14.91
N THR A 203 12.46 -3.84 -14.02
CA THR A 203 13.28 -3.01 -13.12
C THR A 203 14.21 -3.85 -12.26
N GLN A 204 13.71 -4.98 -11.73
CA GLN A 204 14.50 -5.91 -10.91
C GLN A 204 15.44 -6.84 -11.73
N GLY A 205 15.42 -6.77 -13.06
CA GLY A 205 16.21 -7.62 -13.94
C GLY A 205 15.81 -9.10 -13.97
N LYS A 206 14.65 -9.47 -13.40
CA LYS A 206 14.06 -10.82 -13.47
C LYS A 206 13.54 -11.17 -14.87
N THR A 207 13.34 -10.15 -15.69
CA THR A 207 13.08 -10.24 -17.13
C THR A 207 13.59 -8.95 -17.77
N THR A 208 13.82 -8.93 -19.07
CA THR A 208 14.17 -7.71 -19.82
C THR A 208 13.24 -7.61 -21.02
N ILE A 209 12.67 -6.43 -21.21
CA ILE A 209 11.80 -6.11 -22.33
C ILE A 209 12.65 -5.32 -23.31
N VAL A 210 12.68 -5.77 -24.57
CA VAL A 210 13.38 -5.11 -25.66
C VAL A 210 12.36 -4.78 -26.73
N PHE A 211 12.38 -3.54 -27.20
CA PHE A 211 11.53 -3.08 -28.29
C PHE A 211 12.16 -3.44 -29.62
N ILE A 212 11.36 -3.98 -30.53
CA ILE A 212 11.73 -4.17 -31.93
C ILE A 212 11.05 -3.06 -32.71
N ARG A 213 11.82 -2.31 -33.48
CA ARG A 213 11.37 -1.21 -34.34
C ARG A 213 11.79 -1.44 -35.78
N ARG A 214 11.11 -0.76 -36.69
CA ARG A 214 11.57 -0.64 -38.09
C ARG A 214 12.53 0.53 -38.16
N LYS A 215 13.66 0.37 -38.86
CA LYS A 215 14.66 1.44 -39.03
C LYS A 215 14.09 2.71 -39.66
N GLU A 216 13.13 2.55 -40.59
CA GLU A 216 12.42 3.67 -41.23
C GLU A 216 11.45 4.42 -40.30
N LYS A 217 11.02 3.79 -39.20
CA LYS A 217 10.04 4.33 -38.24
C LYS A 217 10.42 3.95 -36.81
N PRO A 218 11.55 4.47 -36.28
CA PRO A 218 12.09 4.07 -34.97
C PRO A 218 11.14 4.41 -33.81
N ASP A 219 10.35 5.46 -33.95
CA ASP A 219 9.43 5.95 -32.89
C ASP A 219 8.10 5.19 -32.83
N MET A 220 7.85 4.26 -33.77
CA MET A 220 6.57 3.56 -33.90
C MET A 220 6.64 2.14 -33.33
N PRO A 221 5.77 1.78 -32.36
CA PRO A 221 5.67 0.43 -31.84
C PRO A 221 5.47 -0.63 -32.92
N TYR A 222 6.23 -1.72 -32.86
CA TYR A 222 6.16 -2.80 -33.85
C TYR A 222 6.05 -4.18 -33.19
N PHE A 223 7.08 -4.64 -32.48
CA PHE A 223 7.04 -5.86 -31.66
C PHE A 223 7.81 -5.65 -30.36
N THR A 224 7.51 -6.45 -29.34
CA THR A 224 8.29 -6.51 -28.10
C THR A 224 8.85 -7.91 -27.90
N LEU A 225 10.07 -7.97 -27.37
CA LEU A 225 10.81 -9.18 -27.07
C LEU A 225 10.97 -9.29 -25.55
N GLU A 226 10.62 -10.44 -24.97
CA GLU A 226 10.97 -10.76 -23.59
C GLU A 226 12.24 -11.61 -23.56
N TYR A 227 13.27 -11.11 -22.88
CA TYR A 227 14.57 -11.73 -22.74
C TYR A 227 14.87 -12.03 -21.28
N ARG A 228 15.20 -13.28 -20.97
CA ARG A 228 15.47 -13.73 -19.60
C ARG A 228 16.46 -14.88 -19.61
N ASN A 229 17.40 -14.90 -18.67
CA ASN A 229 18.41 -15.98 -18.53
C ASN A 229 19.16 -16.27 -19.85
N GLN A 230 19.55 -15.22 -20.55
CA GLN A 230 20.25 -15.29 -21.85
C GLN A 230 19.44 -15.95 -22.99
N GLN A 231 18.12 -16.01 -22.85
CA GLN A 231 17.22 -16.62 -23.81
C GLN A 231 16.03 -15.72 -24.13
N VAL A 232 15.58 -15.79 -25.37
CA VAL A 232 14.32 -15.20 -25.81
C VAL A 232 13.16 -16.07 -25.34
N ILE A 233 12.29 -15.52 -24.50
CA ILE A 233 11.13 -16.23 -23.95
C ILE A 233 9.93 -16.09 -24.88
N GLN A 234 9.67 -14.88 -25.36
CA GLN A 234 8.55 -14.62 -26.26
C GLN A 234 8.77 -13.36 -27.10
N ILE A 235 8.08 -13.31 -28.23
CA ILE A 235 7.96 -12.13 -29.10
C ILE A 235 6.46 -11.85 -29.23
N GLN A 236 6.03 -10.66 -28.81
CA GLN A 236 4.64 -10.22 -28.86
C GLN A 236 4.49 -9.07 -29.86
N GLY A 237 3.49 -9.18 -30.72
CA GLY A 237 3.01 -8.09 -31.56
C GLY A 237 1.65 -7.59 -31.08
N LYS A 238 0.96 -6.84 -31.94
CA LYS A 238 -0.32 -6.21 -31.58
C LYS A 238 -1.36 -7.22 -31.06
N CYS A 239 -1.99 -6.88 -29.93
CA CYS A 239 -3.03 -7.64 -29.25
C CYS A 239 -2.67 -9.10 -28.92
N ASN A 240 -1.38 -9.46 -28.79
CA ASN A 240 -0.91 -10.85 -28.63
C ASN A 240 -1.39 -11.84 -29.73
N ARG A 241 -1.89 -11.33 -30.85
CA ARG A 241 -2.51 -12.14 -31.93
C ARG A 241 -1.77 -12.02 -33.25
N GLN A 242 -0.87 -11.04 -33.37
CA GLN A 242 -0.10 -10.84 -34.58
C GLN A 242 0.95 -11.93 -34.75
N GLU A 243 0.90 -12.65 -35.87
CA GLU A 243 1.93 -13.63 -36.21
C GLU A 243 3.27 -12.92 -36.41
N VAL A 244 4.32 -13.44 -35.77
CA VAL A 244 5.68 -12.90 -35.88
C VAL A 244 6.26 -13.32 -37.24
N PRO A 245 6.56 -12.36 -38.16
CA PRO A 245 7.09 -12.66 -39.48
C PRO A 245 8.43 -13.41 -39.42
N LYS A 246 8.70 -14.26 -40.41
CA LYS A 246 9.96 -15.03 -40.51
C LYS A 246 11.21 -14.14 -40.45
N LYS A 247 11.17 -12.97 -41.09
CA LYS A 247 12.26 -11.98 -41.07
C LYS A 247 12.59 -11.52 -39.64
N ILE A 248 11.58 -11.27 -38.81
CA ILE A 248 11.80 -10.90 -37.40
C ILE A 248 12.40 -12.07 -36.62
N LYS A 249 11.91 -13.30 -36.83
CA LYS A 249 12.46 -14.50 -36.17
C LYS A 249 13.93 -14.71 -36.52
N GLN A 250 14.32 -14.47 -37.78
CA GLN A 250 15.72 -14.54 -38.22
C GLN A 250 16.57 -13.45 -37.57
N ALA A 251 16.11 -12.19 -37.59
CA ALA A 251 16.82 -11.09 -36.95
C ALA A 251 16.99 -11.29 -35.44
N VAL A 252 15.98 -11.80 -34.74
CA VAL A 252 16.04 -12.12 -33.30
C VAL A 252 17.06 -13.24 -33.01
N ARG A 253 17.19 -14.24 -33.89
CA ARG A 253 18.23 -15.27 -33.75
C ARG A 253 19.62 -14.69 -33.92
N GLN A 254 19.84 -13.92 -34.99
CA GLN A 254 21.11 -13.23 -35.22
C GLN A 254 21.47 -12.31 -34.05
N TRP A 255 20.49 -11.59 -33.52
CA TRP A 255 20.63 -10.74 -32.33
C TRP A 255 21.12 -11.53 -31.13
N GLN A 256 20.49 -12.68 -30.84
CA GLN A 256 20.84 -13.52 -29.71
C GLN A 256 22.25 -14.13 -29.87
N GLU A 257 22.63 -14.55 -31.07
CA GLU A 257 23.96 -15.07 -31.39
C GLU A 257 25.04 -13.99 -31.20
N ASN A 258 24.83 -12.78 -31.71
CA ASN A 258 25.75 -11.66 -31.53
C ASN A 258 26.01 -11.35 -30.06
N LEU A 259 24.96 -11.38 -29.23
CA LEU A 259 25.09 -11.18 -27.77
C LEU A 259 25.88 -12.29 -27.10
N GLN A 260 25.67 -13.55 -27.48
CA GLN A 260 26.43 -14.68 -26.92
C GLN A 260 27.92 -14.60 -27.27
N HIS A 261 28.25 -14.19 -28.50
CA HIS A 261 29.64 -13.97 -28.90
C HIS A 261 30.29 -12.81 -28.13
N ALA A 262 29.57 -11.71 -27.94
CA ALA A 262 30.07 -10.55 -27.18
C ALA A 262 30.28 -10.85 -25.68
N LEU A 263 29.50 -11.78 -25.09
CA LEU A 263 29.66 -12.22 -23.70
C LEU A 263 30.77 -13.27 -23.51
N SER A 264 31.20 -13.93 -24.59
CA SER A 264 32.21 -14.99 -24.58
C SER A 264 33.60 -14.50 -25.00
N SER A 265 33.72 -13.22 -25.40
CA SER A 265 34.95 -12.55 -25.83
C SER A 265 35.47 -11.64 -24.74
#